data_AF-A0A944YHM8-F1
#
_entry.id   AF-A0A944YHM8-F1
#
_cell.length_a   1.000
_cell.length_b   1.000
_cell.length_c   1.000
_cell.angle_alpha   90.00
_cell.angle_beta   90.00
_cell.angle_gamma   90.00
#
_symmetry.space_group_name_H-M   'P 1'
#
loop_
_entity.id
_entity.type
_entity.pdbx_description
1 polymer ?
#
loop_
_entity_poly.entity_id
_entity_poly.type
_entity_poly.pdbx_seq_one_letter_code
_entity_poly.pdbx_strand_id
1 'polypeptide(L)'
;DNPNVAGTTRPYSSARIRSKHRGDWKYCRVDVRAKLPIGKGMWPAIWMLPTDEKYGGWASSGEIDIMELVGHEPSTYHGTLHYGGGWPKNKHTGKEFKLPKGTFADDFHIFSIFWEKGKIVWGIDGKPWQTQEKWYSEKGSFPAPFDQRFHLLINLAVGGRWPGNPNDKTKFPAKMLIDYIRIYQTEK
;
A
#
# COMPACT_ATOMS: atom_id res chain seq x y z
N ASP A 1 -1.76 -4.69 16.00
CA ASP A 1 -1.50 -6.14 15.89
C ASP A 1 -2.62 -6.88 16.58
N ASN A 2 -3.08 -8.00 16.03
CA ASN A 2 -4.09 -8.81 16.69
C ASN A 2 -3.39 -9.68 17.74
N PRO A 3 -3.54 -9.42 19.05
CA PRO A 3 -2.88 -10.20 20.09
C PRO A 3 -3.34 -11.67 20.12
N ASN A 4 -4.44 -12.01 19.44
CA ASN A 4 -5.06 -13.34 19.46
C ASN A 4 -4.51 -14.30 18.39
N VAL A 5 -3.29 -14.08 17.88
CA VAL A 5 -2.65 -14.98 16.90
C VAL A 5 -1.84 -16.08 17.58
N ALA A 6 -1.34 -15.83 18.80
CA ALA A 6 -0.56 -16.81 19.56
C ALA A 6 -1.40 -18.07 19.85
N GLY A 7 -0.86 -19.25 19.53
CA GLY A 7 -1.53 -20.54 19.72
C GLY A 7 -2.56 -20.90 18.64
N THR A 8 -2.74 -20.10 17.59
CA THR A 8 -3.62 -20.43 16.47
C THR A 8 -2.86 -21.15 15.35
N THR A 9 -3.36 -22.31 14.91
CA THR A 9 -2.86 -22.99 13.72
C THR A 9 -3.36 -22.28 12.46
N ARG A 10 -2.45 -21.89 11.58
CA ARG A 10 -2.77 -21.26 10.30
C ARG A 10 -2.13 -22.05 9.15
N PRO A 11 -2.81 -22.16 8.00
CA PRO A 11 -2.30 -22.90 6.85
C PRO A 11 -1.13 -22.19 6.14
N TYR A 12 -0.96 -20.88 6.38
CA TYR A 12 0.07 -20.06 5.73
C TYR A 12 0.76 -19.15 6.74
N SER A 13 2.05 -18.91 6.50
CA SER A 13 2.84 -17.90 7.20
C SER A 13 3.34 -16.85 6.21
N SER A 14 3.54 -15.62 6.68
CA SER A 14 4.08 -14.50 5.90
C SER A 14 4.59 -13.40 6.84
N ALA A 15 4.98 -12.27 6.28
CA ALA A 15 5.43 -11.09 7.02
C ALA A 15 4.52 -9.88 6.74
N ARG A 16 4.33 -9.06 7.78
CA ARG A 16 3.85 -7.67 7.69
C ARG A 16 4.81 -6.81 8.50
N ILE A 17 5.66 -6.08 7.80
CA ILE A 17 6.71 -5.23 8.38
C ILE A 17 6.19 -3.80 8.40
N ARG A 18 6.49 -3.04 9.46
CA ARG A 18 6.11 -1.63 9.56
C ARG A 18 7.23 -0.78 10.14
N SER A 19 7.26 0.50 9.76
CA SER A 19 8.22 1.48 10.28
C SER A 19 7.67 2.36 11.41
N LYS A 20 6.47 2.09 11.93
CA LYS A 20 5.80 2.92 12.95
C LYS A 20 6.74 3.26 14.12
N HIS A 21 6.96 4.56 14.38
CA HIS A 21 7.88 5.10 15.40
C HIS A 21 9.38 4.75 15.21
N ARG A 22 9.75 4.22 14.04
CA ARG A 22 11.13 3.94 13.62
C ARG A 22 11.50 4.67 12.33
N GLY A 23 10.50 5.18 11.62
CA GLY A 23 10.57 6.01 10.44
C GLY A 23 9.16 6.40 10.04
N ASP A 24 8.86 7.69 10.13
CA ASP A 24 7.54 8.25 9.84
C ASP A 24 7.73 9.55 9.06
N TRP A 25 7.05 9.70 7.94
CA TRP A 25 7.30 10.78 6.98
C TRP A 25 6.02 11.53 6.66
N LYS A 26 6.16 12.80 6.30
CA LYS A 26 5.08 13.65 5.79
C LYS A 26 5.62 14.42 4.61
N TYR A 27 4.88 14.44 3.50
CA TYR A 27 5.27 15.13 2.28
C TYR A 27 6.66 14.67 1.78
N CYS A 28 6.69 13.46 1.25
CA CYS A 28 7.93 12.80 0.84
C CYS A 28 7.76 12.12 -0.52
N ARG A 29 8.88 11.83 -1.18
CA ARG A 29 8.92 10.79 -2.20
C ARG A 29 9.28 9.47 -1.56
N VAL A 30 8.51 8.43 -1.84
CA VAL A 30 8.85 7.04 -1.48
C VAL A 30 9.10 6.29 -2.78
N ASP A 31 10.23 5.63 -2.90
CA ASP A 31 10.54 4.67 -3.96
C ASP A 31 10.79 3.30 -3.35
N VAL A 32 10.06 2.29 -3.83
CA VAL A 32 10.28 0.89 -3.45
C VAL A 32 10.56 0.08 -4.70
N ARG A 33 11.78 -0.45 -4.81
CA ARG A 33 12.15 -1.35 -5.91
C ARG A 33 11.83 -2.78 -5.52
N ALA A 34 10.84 -3.37 -6.18
CA ALA A 34 10.28 -4.66 -5.81
C ALA A 34 9.95 -5.55 -7.02
N LYS A 35 9.96 -6.87 -6.78
CA LYS A 35 9.45 -7.90 -7.69
C LYS A 35 8.36 -8.71 -6.98
N LEU A 36 7.22 -8.89 -7.63
CA LEU A 36 5.98 -9.35 -7.00
C LEU A 36 5.67 -10.81 -7.34
N PRO A 37 4.99 -11.56 -6.46
CA PRO A 37 4.61 -12.95 -6.74
C PRO A 37 3.41 -13.07 -7.69
N ILE A 38 3.33 -14.19 -8.39
CA ILE A 38 2.13 -14.64 -9.12
C ILE A 38 1.45 -15.74 -8.31
N GLY A 39 0.12 -15.71 -8.25
CA GLY A 39 -0.68 -16.79 -7.68
C GLY A 39 -2.05 -16.33 -7.21
N LYS A 40 -3.07 -17.19 -7.40
CA LYS A 40 -4.39 -16.94 -6.83
C LYS A 40 -4.27 -16.81 -5.30
N GLY A 41 -4.95 -15.81 -4.74
CA GLY A 41 -4.90 -15.54 -3.30
C GLY A 41 -3.64 -14.84 -2.80
N MET A 42 -2.63 -14.58 -3.65
CA MET A 42 -1.50 -13.72 -3.26
C MET A 42 -1.92 -12.25 -3.31
N TRP A 43 -1.59 -11.49 -2.27
CA TRP A 43 -1.86 -10.06 -2.19
C TRP A 43 -0.66 -9.33 -1.58
N PRO A 44 0.37 -9.04 -2.40
CA PRO A 44 1.46 -8.14 -2.00
C PRO A 44 0.93 -6.70 -1.87
N ALA A 45 1.41 -5.98 -0.85
CA ALA A 45 1.09 -4.58 -0.63
C ALA A 45 2.32 -3.79 -0.13
N ILE A 46 2.49 -2.59 -0.68
CA ILE A 46 3.40 -1.53 -0.23
C ILE A 46 2.50 -0.32 0.04
N TRP A 47 2.42 0.11 1.28
CA TRP A 47 1.38 1.04 1.70
C TRP A 47 1.81 1.82 2.94
N MET A 48 1.01 2.80 3.34
CA MET A 48 1.31 3.65 4.47
C MET A 48 0.07 3.91 5.32
N LEU A 49 0.25 3.96 6.63
CA LEU A 49 -0.79 4.34 7.60
C LEU A 49 -0.33 5.53 8.45
N PRO A 50 -1.26 6.33 8.99
CA PRO A 50 -0.94 7.42 9.91
C PRO A 50 -0.27 6.87 11.17
N THR A 51 0.75 7.57 11.64
CA THR A 51 1.44 7.21 12.88
C THR A 51 0.66 7.68 14.10
N ASP A 52 0.07 8.87 14.02
CA ASP A 52 -0.51 9.60 15.15
C ASP A 52 -2.07 9.55 15.19
N GLU A 53 -2.73 9.03 14.15
CA GLU A 53 -4.20 8.95 14.03
C GLU A 53 -4.95 10.26 14.42
N LYS A 54 -4.42 11.42 14.00
CA LYS A 54 -4.89 12.76 14.43
C LYS A 54 -6.38 13.02 14.24
N TYR A 55 -7.00 12.35 13.26
CA TYR A 55 -8.40 12.52 12.89
C TYR A 55 -9.27 11.33 13.35
N GLY A 56 -8.76 10.49 14.25
CA GLY A 56 -9.38 9.25 14.73
C GLY A 56 -8.90 8.02 13.96
N GLY A 57 -9.49 6.87 14.27
CA GLY A 57 -9.12 5.60 13.63
C GLY A 57 -9.41 5.56 12.12
N TRP A 58 -9.04 4.45 11.51
CA TRP A 58 -9.25 4.20 10.08
C TRP A 58 -10.73 4.35 9.66
N ALA A 59 -11.06 4.97 8.52
CA ALA A 59 -10.18 5.62 7.53
C ALA A 59 -10.03 7.13 7.77
N SER A 60 -10.53 7.65 8.89
CA SER A 60 -10.58 9.10 9.17
C SER A 60 -9.21 9.77 9.14
N SER A 61 -8.16 9.02 9.53
CA SER A 61 -6.76 9.46 9.51
C SER A 61 -5.97 9.04 8.26
N GLY A 62 -6.63 8.41 7.29
CA GLY A 62 -6.06 8.12 5.98
C GLY A 62 -5.35 6.77 5.85
N GLU A 63 -5.16 6.35 4.59
CA GLU A 63 -4.30 5.25 4.13
C GLU A 63 -3.77 5.63 2.74
N ILE A 64 -2.50 5.35 2.46
CA ILE A 64 -1.90 5.56 1.14
C ILE A 64 -1.36 4.22 0.65
N ASP A 65 -2.03 3.63 -0.33
CA ASP A 65 -1.59 2.40 -0.98
C ASP A 65 -0.71 2.76 -2.17
N ILE A 66 0.60 2.60 -2.02
CA ILE A 66 1.59 2.86 -3.07
C ILE A 66 1.47 1.81 -4.17
N MET A 67 1.30 0.56 -3.77
CA MET A 67 1.09 -0.57 -4.66
C MET A 67 0.33 -1.67 -3.92
N GLU A 68 -0.79 -2.08 -4.48
CA GLU A 68 -1.43 -3.36 -4.20
C GLU A 68 -1.61 -4.15 -5.48
N LEU A 69 -1.42 -5.46 -5.43
CA LEU A 69 -1.65 -6.35 -6.56
C LEU A 69 -2.41 -7.59 -6.10
N VAL A 70 -3.32 -8.09 -6.94
CA VAL A 70 -3.91 -9.42 -6.77
C VAL A 70 -3.18 -10.41 -7.66
N GLY A 71 -2.59 -11.46 -7.08
CA GLY A 71 -1.60 -12.31 -7.76
C GLY A 71 -2.12 -13.11 -8.97
N HIS A 72 -3.43 -13.12 -9.22
CA HIS A 72 -4.02 -13.70 -10.42
C HIS A 72 -4.17 -12.70 -11.57
N GLU A 73 -3.84 -11.43 -11.35
CA GLU A 73 -3.73 -10.36 -12.36
C GLU A 73 -2.31 -9.75 -12.32
N PRO A 74 -1.27 -10.55 -12.59
CA PRO A 74 0.11 -10.21 -12.24
C PRO A 74 0.72 -9.06 -13.07
N SER A 75 0.01 -8.57 -14.08
CA SER A 75 0.39 -7.41 -14.91
C SER A 75 -0.21 -6.08 -14.43
N THR A 76 -1.06 -6.10 -13.41
CA THR A 76 -1.84 -4.94 -12.96
C THR A 76 -1.59 -4.67 -11.48
N TYR A 77 -1.43 -3.41 -11.10
CA TYR A 77 -1.43 -3.01 -9.69
C TYR A 77 -2.33 -1.79 -9.48
N HIS A 78 -2.71 -1.57 -8.22
CA HIS A 78 -3.62 -0.51 -7.79
C HIS A 78 -2.90 0.47 -6.88
N GLY A 79 -3.18 1.76 -7.09
CA GLY A 79 -2.74 2.84 -6.20
C GLY A 79 -3.96 3.56 -5.64
N THR A 80 -4.12 3.57 -4.33
CA THR A 80 -5.38 3.92 -3.68
C THR A 80 -5.15 4.86 -2.49
N LEU A 81 -6.11 5.75 -2.25
CA LEU A 81 -6.25 6.48 -0.99
C LEU A 81 -7.50 5.99 -0.29
N HIS A 82 -7.42 5.75 1.01
CA HIS A 82 -8.61 5.62 1.87
C HIS A 82 -8.69 6.84 2.79
N TYR A 83 -9.88 7.44 2.92
CA TYR A 83 -10.11 8.67 3.67
C TYR A 83 -11.59 8.80 4.09
N GLY A 84 -12.00 9.99 4.53
CA GLY A 84 -13.37 10.30 4.91
C GLY A 84 -13.59 10.16 6.41
N GLY A 85 -14.48 9.25 6.82
CA GLY A 85 -14.75 8.93 8.23
C GLY A 85 -14.41 7.49 8.59
N GLY A 86 -14.74 7.10 9.83
CA GLY A 86 -14.73 5.70 10.24
C GLY A 86 -15.78 4.89 9.49
N TRP A 87 -15.65 3.56 9.47
CA TRP A 87 -16.68 2.69 8.91
C TRP A 87 -18.08 3.06 9.46
N PRO A 88 -19.14 3.12 8.63
CA PRO A 88 -19.20 2.81 7.19
C PRO A 88 -18.97 4.03 6.28
N LYS A 89 -18.56 5.17 6.83
CA LYS A 89 -18.40 6.44 6.11
C LYS A 89 -17.06 6.60 5.42
N ASN A 90 -16.20 5.60 5.49
CA ASN A 90 -14.93 5.58 4.77
C ASN A 90 -15.18 5.68 3.25
N LYS A 91 -14.31 6.41 2.57
CA LYS A 91 -14.25 6.53 1.12
C LYS A 91 -12.90 6.07 0.64
N HIS A 92 -12.82 5.73 -0.64
CA HIS A 92 -11.56 5.46 -1.30
C HIS A 92 -11.61 5.95 -2.74
N THR A 93 -10.45 6.34 -3.26
CA THR A 93 -10.25 6.68 -4.67
C THR A 93 -8.91 6.11 -5.12
N GLY A 94 -8.90 5.54 -6.31
CA GLY A 94 -7.71 4.92 -6.88
C GLY A 94 -7.94 4.56 -8.33
N LYS A 95 -6.87 4.18 -9.01
CA LYS A 95 -6.88 3.61 -10.35
C LYS A 95 -5.93 2.42 -10.37
N GLU A 96 -6.01 1.67 -11.45
CA GLU A 96 -5.09 0.61 -11.77
C GLU A 96 -4.08 1.07 -12.82
N PHE A 97 -2.86 0.54 -12.73
CA PHE A 97 -1.86 0.59 -13.76
C PHE A 97 -1.61 -0.82 -14.29
N LYS A 98 -1.69 -0.98 -15.62
CA LYS A 98 -1.43 -2.24 -16.30
C LYS A 98 -0.16 -2.12 -17.14
N LEU A 99 0.76 -3.06 -16.97
CA LEU A 99 1.93 -3.18 -17.82
C LEU A 99 1.51 -3.42 -19.28
N PRO A 100 2.15 -2.77 -20.26
CA PRO A 100 1.85 -3.01 -21.68
C PRO A 100 2.26 -4.42 -22.13
N LYS A 101 3.24 -5.05 -21.44
CA LYS A 101 3.73 -6.40 -21.70
C LYS A 101 4.32 -6.99 -20.42
N GLY A 102 4.19 -8.31 -20.26
CA GLY A 102 4.79 -9.05 -19.15
C GLY A 102 4.04 -8.87 -17.84
N THR A 103 4.72 -9.20 -16.74
CA THR A 103 4.18 -9.17 -15.38
C THR A 103 5.14 -8.52 -14.40
N PHE A 104 4.64 -8.08 -13.25
CA PHE A 104 5.46 -7.58 -12.14
C PHE A 104 6.31 -8.66 -11.45
N ALA A 105 6.24 -9.91 -11.91
CA ALA A 105 7.09 -11.00 -11.48
C ALA A 105 8.30 -11.25 -12.39
N ASP A 106 8.31 -10.64 -13.59
CA ASP A 106 9.36 -10.86 -14.60
C ASP A 106 10.65 -10.13 -14.19
N ASP A 107 10.53 -8.88 -13.72
CA ASP A 107 11.66 -8.06 -13.26
C ASP A 107 11.28 -7.18 -12.05
N PHE A 108 12.27 -6.53 -11.45
CA PHE A 108 12.06 -5.51 -10.44
C PHE A 108 11.58 -4.21 -11.09
N HIS A 109 10.54 -3.64 -10.49
CA HIS A 109 10.01 -2.32 -10.83
C HIS A 109 10.10 -1.37 -9.64
N ILE A 110 10.16 -0.07 -9.91
CA ILE A 110 10.19 0.97 -8.89
C ILE A 110 8.78 1.54 -8.72
N PHE A 111 8.12 1.16 -7.64
CA PHE A 111 6.82 1.71 -7.25
C PHE A 111 7.05 2.97 -6.43
N SER A 112 6.46 4.09 -6.86
CA SER A 112 6.71 5.38 -6.23
C SER A 112 5.44 6.12 -5.85
N ILE A 113 5.51 6.89 -4.77
CA ILE A 113 4.64 8.06 -4.56
C ILE A 113 5.47 9.33 -4.45
N PHE A 114 4.93 10.41 -4.97
CA PHE A 114 5.36 11.79 -4.73
C PHE A 114 4.24 12.44 -3.95
N TRP A 115 4.44 12.62 -2.66
CA TRP A 115 3.44 13.19 -1.78
C TRP A 115 3.86 14.60 -1.37
N GLU A 116 2.99 15.54 -1.68
CA GLU A 116 3.13 16.95 -1.34
C GLU A 116 1.85 17.44 -0.64
N LYS A 117 1.86 18.67 -0.14
CA LYS A 117 0.68 19.26 0.49
C LYS A 117 -0.45 19.38 -0.53
N GLY A 118 -1.52 18.59 -0.34
CA GLY A 118 -2.72 18.64 -1.19
C GLY A 118 -2.59 17.89 -2.52
N LYS A 119 -1.50 17.16 -2.75
CA LYS A 119 -1.30 16.38 -3.96
C LYS A 119 -0.53 15.09 -3.69
N ILE A 120 -1.00 13.97 -4.25
CA ILE A 120 -0.27 12.70 -4.26
C ILE A 120 -0.24 12.17 -5.68
N VAL A 121 0.96 11.86 -6.16
CA VAL A 121 1.20 11.31 -7.50
C VAL A 121 1.81 9.92 -7.36
N TRP A 122 1.26 8.93 -8.06
CA TRP A 122 1.84 7.60 -8.16
C TRP A 122 2.71 7.53 -9.41
N GLY A 123 3.83 6.84 -9.26
CA GLY A 123 4.77 6.55 -10.34
C GLY A 123 5.13 5.08 -10.42
N ILE A 124 5.56 4.67 -11.61
CA ILE A 124 6.16 3.36 -11.89
C ILE A 124 7.39 3.59 -12.77
N ASP A 125 8.53 3.05 -12.36
CA ASP A 125 9.82 3.17 -13.07
C ASP A 125 10.17 4.62 -13.43
N GLY A 126 9.95 5.52 -12.47
CA GLY A 126 10.23 6.96 -12.60
C GLY A 126 9.19 7.76 -13.39
N LYS A 127 8.11 7.14 -13.89
CA LYS A 127 7.07 7.81 -14.68
C LYS A 127 5.76 7.94 -13.90
N PRO A 128 5.17 9.15 -13.79
CA PRO A 128 3.87 9.32 -13.15
C PRO A 128 2.74 8.70 -13.99
N TRP A 129 1.74 8.13 -13.35
CA TRP A 129 0.57 7.54 -14.04
C TRP A 129 -0.78 7.83 -13.36
N GLN A 130 -0.77 8.24 -12.08
CA GLN A 130 -1.96 8.68 -11.37
C GLN A 130 -1.64 9.91 -10.52
N THR A 131 -2.57 10.86 -10.47
CA THR A 131 -2.53 12.01 -9.58
C THR A 131 -3.87 12.11 -8.86
N GLN A 132 -3.83 12.36 -7.55
CA GLN A 132 -4.98 12.71 -6.74
C GLN A 132 -4.73 14.05 -6.06
N GLU A 133 -5.75 14.91 -6.08
CA GLU A 133 -5.75 16.26 -5.49
C GLU A 133 -7.07 16.56 -4.76
N LYS A 134 -7.96 15.55 -4.64
CA LYS A 134 -9.30 15.69 -4.08
C LYS A 134 -9.58 14.55 -3.10
N TRP A 135 -9.66 14.88 -1.82
CA TRP A 135 -10.06 14.00 -0.71
C TRP A 135 -10.55 14.86 0.45
N TYR A 136 -11.03 14.23 1.52
CA TYR A 136 -11.43 14.95 2.73
C TYR A 136 -11.28 14.07 3.99
N SER A 137 -11.33 14.69 5.16
CA SER A 137 -11.55 14.02 6.45
C SER A 137 -12.81 14.61 7.09
N GLU A 138 -13.62 13.81 7.78
CA GLU A 138 -14.76 14.34 8.55
C GLU A 138 -14.33 15.18 9.76
N LYS A 139 -13.06 15.09 10.18
CA LYS A 139 -12.53 15.75 11.38
C LYS A 139 -11.42 16.75 11.11
N GLY A 140 -11.21 17.16 9.85
CA GLY A 140 -10.17 18.10 9.48
C GLY A 140 -10.40 18.75 8.13
N SER A 141 -9.93 19.99 7.97
CA SER A 141 -9.94 20.69 6.69
C SER A 141 -8.89 20.12 5.73
N PHE A 142 -9.13 20.21 4.42
CA PHE A 142 -8.14 19.85 3.41
C PHE A 142 -6.77 20.54 3.69
N PRO A 143 -5.63 19.83 3.61
CA PRO A 143 -5.44 18.49 3.02
C PRO A 143 -5.53 17.32 4.00
N ALA A 144 -6.21 17.45 5.14
CA ALA A 144 -6.52 16.30 6.00
C ALA A 144 -7.24 15.18 5.20
N PRO A 145 -6.91 13.89 5.42
CA PRO A 145 -6.05 13.41 6.50
C PRO A 145 -4.57 13.23 6.14
N PHE A 146 -4.17 13.53 4.90
CA PHE A 146 -2.81 13.35 4.39
C PHE A 146 -1.90 14.55 4.67
N ASP A 147 -2.06 15.14 5.86
CA ASP A 147 -1.30 16.31 6.36
C ASP A 147 -0.58 16.01 7.69
N GLN A 148 -0.49 14.74 8.06
CA GLN A 148 0.20 14.21 9.25
C GLN A 148 1.30 13.21 8.83
N ARG A 149 2.06 12.67 9.79
CA ARG A 149 3.10 11.67 9.49
C ARG A 149 2.48 10.29 9.25
N PHE A 150 3.02 9.59 8.26
CA PHE A 150 2.66 8.23 7.93
C PHE A 150 3.90 7.32 8.03
N HIS A 151 3.69 6.08 8.45
CA HIS A 151 4.71 5.03 8.44
C HIS A 151 4.46 4.06 7.30
N LEU A 152 5.53 3.44 6.82
CA LEU A 152 5.48 2.44 5.75
C LEU A 152 5.06 1.08 6.31
N LEU A 153 4.31 0.33 5.51
CA LEU A 153 3.96 -1.06 5.69
C LEU A 153 4.27 -1.84 4.40
N ILE A 154 4.83 -3.03 4.58
CA ILE A 154 5.07 -3.98 3.49
C ILE A 154 4.60 -5.36 3.96
N ASN A 155 3.75 -6.00 3.15
CA ASN A 155 3.32 -7.37 3.43
C ASN A 155 3.04 -8.16 2.17
N LEU A 156 3.01 -9.48 2.34
CA LEU A 156 2.45 -10.42 1.38
C LEU A 156 1.30 -11.17 2.06
N ALA A 157 0.06 -10.71 1.87
CA ALA A 157 -1.10 -11.41 2.39
C ALA A 157 -1.41 -12.66 1.55
N VAL A 158 -2.00 -13.67 2.20
CA VAL A 158 -2.44 -14.92 1.58
C VAL A 158 -3.92 -15.10 1.90
N GLY A 159 -4.77 -15.03 0.88
CA GLY A 159 -6.22 -15.00 1.02
C GLY A 159 -6.78 -13.59 1.24
N GLY A 160 -8.12 -13.50 1.28
CA GLY A 160 -8.85 -12.25 1.48
C GLY A 160 -10.03 -12.13 0.53
N ARG A 161 -10.98 -11.23 0.86
CA ARG A 161 -12.19 -11.02 0.04
C ARG A 161 -11.85 -10.59 -1.39
N TRP A 162 -10.83 -9.74 -1.55
CA TRP A 162 -10.43 -9.22 -2.84
C TRP A 162 -9.57 -10.20 -3.67
N PRO A 163 -8.43 -10.74 -3.19
CA PRO A 163 -7.65 -11.69 -3.98
C PRO A 163 -8.33 -13.06 -4.12
N GLY A 164 -9.32 -13.37 -3.27
CA GLY A 164 -9.85 -14.72 -3.06
C GLY A 164 -8.86 -15.58 -2.27
N ASN A 165 -9.20 -16.84 -2.04
CA ASN A 165 -8.30 -17.79 -1.38
C ASN A 165 -7.37 -18.48 -2.40
N PRO A 166 -6.17 -18.92 -1.98
CA PRO A 166 -5.36 -19.86 -2.75
C PRO A 166 -6.15 -21.11 -3.16
N ASN A 167 -5.73 -21.74 -4.26
CA ASN A 167 -6.24 -23.02 -4.76
C ASN A 167 -5.08 -23.93 -5.17
N ASP A 168 -5.38 -25.13 -5.68
CA ASP A 168 -4.39 -26.16 -6.06
C ASP A 168 -3.36 -25.69 -7.12
N LYS A 169 -3.66 -24.62 -7.86
CA LYS A 169 -2.74 -24.02 -8.84
C LYS A 169 -1.79 -23.00 -8.22
N THR A 170 -2.02 -22.60 -6.97
CA THR A 170 -1.20 -21.61 -6.26
C THR A 170 0.11 -22.25 -5.83
N LYS A 171 1.23 -21.70 -6.31
CA LYS A 171 2.56 -22.23 -6.00
C LYS A 171 3.12 -21.56 -4.75
N PHE A 172 3.61 -22.38 -3.82
CA PHE A 172 4.32 -21.94 -2.63
C PHE A 172 5.76 -22.51 -2.65
N PRO A 173 6.74 -21.82 -2.05
CA PRO A 173 6.62 -20.52 -1.40
C PRO A 173 6.47 -19.37 -2.40
N ALA A 174 5.57 -18.43 -2.11
CA ALA A 174 5.47 -17.16 -2.83
C ALA A 174 6.42 -16.13 -2.20
N LYS A 175 7.05 -15.30 -3.02
CA LYS A 175 8.03 -14.30 -2.56
C LYS A 175 7.71 -12.93 -3.15
N MET A 176 7.64 -11.94 -2.28
CA MET A 176 7.74 -10.53 -2.64
C MET A 176 9.17 -10.10 -2.33
N LEU A 177 9.93 -9.75 -3.35
CA LEU A 177 11.33 -9.36 -3.22
C LEU A 177 11.43 -7.85 -3.18
N ILE A 178 12.11 -7.31 -2.18
CA ILE A 178 12.41 -5.88 -2.05
C ILE A 178 13.93 -5.74 -2.19
N ASP A 179 14.37 -4.96 -3.16
CA ASP A 179 15.79 -4.61 -3.33
C ASP A 179 16.14 -3.41 -2.45
N TYR A 180 15.37 -2.32 -2.58
CA TYR A 180 15.52 -1.15 -1.72
C TYR A 180 14.20 -0.43 -1.45
N ILE A 181 14.23 0.34 -0.37
CA ILE A 181 13.26 1.37 -0.03
C ILE A 181 14.05 2.67 0.14
N ARG A 182 13.70 3.71 -0.60
CA ARG A 182 14.33 5.03 -0.49
C ARG A 182 13.26 6.08 -0.26
N ILE A 183 13.51 6.96 0.69
CA ILE A 183 12.60 8.04 1.04
C ILE A 183 13.37 9.35 0.96
N TYR A 184 12.79 10.31 0.25
CA TYR A 184 13.36 11.61 -0.02
C TYR A 184 12.41 12.68 0.52
N GLN A 185 12.94 13.65 1.26
CA GLN A 185 12.22 14.81 1.74
C GLN A 185 13.10 16.03 1.53
N THR A 186 12.49 17.14 1.11
CA THR A 186 13.21 18.39 0.89
C THR A 186 13.57 19.07 2.22
N GLU A 187 12.73 19.00 3.26
CA GLU A 187 13.06 19.44 4.63
C GLU A 187 12.29 18.61 5.68
N LYS A 188 12.82 18.51 6.92
CA LYS A 188 12.23 17.76 8.05
C LYS A 188 11.30 18.60 8.91
#